data_AF-A0A6M6E2U0-F1
#
_entry.id   AF-A0A6M6E2U0-F1
#
_cell.length_a   1.000
_cell.length_b   1.000
_cell.length_c   1.000
_cell.angle_alpha   90.00
_cell.angle_beta   90.00
_cell.angle_gamma   90.00
#
_symmetry.space_group_name_H-M   'P 1'
#
loop_
_entity.id
_entity.type
_entity.pdbx_description
1 polymer ?
#
loop_
_entity_poly.entity_id
_entity_poly.type
_entity_poly.pdbx_seq_one_letter_code
_entity_poly.pdbx_strand_id
1 'polypeptide(L)'
;MFKKKKPCNNCPFLKNSPMKLEKERLPGIVESLEDGGDFICHKTIDYENQIDEETGMKTHYLKQNQFCAGAIIYLEKNNLYSDPLEKCQRLGLYKPEDYLKHKDMVINSMEERSVW
;
A
#
# COMPACT_ATOMS: atom_id res chain seq x y z
N MET A 1 11.16 -3.54 -1.86
CA MET A 1 9.69 -3.64 -2.00
C MET A 1 8.97 -3.97 -0.69
N PHE A 2 9.42 -4.88 0.19
CA PHE A 2 8.69 -5.26 1.43
C PHE A 2 9.34 -4.87 2.77
N LYS A 3 10.21 -3.85 2.81
CA LYS A 3 10.93 -3.45 4.04
C LYS A 3 10.05 -2.73 5.06
N LYS A 4 8.96 -2.07 4.63
CA LYS A 4 8.02 -1.37 5.51
C LYS A 4 6.89 -2.33 5.90
N LYS A 5 6.82 -2.70 7.18
CA LYS A 5 5.78 -3.59 7.73
C LYS A 5 4.67 -2.85 8.46
N LYS A 6 4.94 -1.62 8.88
CA LYS A 6 4.00 -0.73 9.60
C LYS A 6 3.51 0.38 8.67
N PRO A 7 2.22 0.77 8.71
CA PRO A 7 1.73 1.96 8.03
C PRO A 7 2.54 3.20 8.41
N CYS A 8 2.80 4.09 7.45
CA CYS A 8 3.44 5.36 7.75
C CYS A 8 2.46 6.31 8.48
N ASN A 9 2.99 7.31 9.20
CA ASN A 9 2.18 8.21 10.05
C ASN A 9 1.07 8.97 9.32
N ASN A 10 1.14 9.10 7.99
CA ASN A 10 0.15 9.79 7.16
C ASN A 10 -0.47 8.81 6.15
N CYS A 11 -0.51 7.51 6.47
CA CYS A 11 -1.02 6.51 5.57
C CYS A 11 -2.53 6.69 5.37
N PRO A 12 -3.03 6.61 4.12
CA PRO A 12 -4.45 6.83 3.84
C PRO A 12 -5.37 5.74 4.43
N PHE A 13 -4.82 4.58 4.77
CA PHE A 13 -5.54 3.46 5.38
C PHE A 13 -5.60 3.51 6.91
N LEU A 14 -5.01 4.51 7.57
CA LEU A 14 -5.11 4.66 9.03
C LEU A 14 -6.54 5.07 9.44
N LYS A 15 -7.03 4.54 10.55
CA LYS A 15 -8.29 4.99 11.18
C LYS A 15 -8.30 6.49 11.43
N ASN A 16 -7.23 6.96 12.08
CA ASN A 16 -7.00 8.37 12.39
C ASN A 16 -5.95 8.97 11.46
N SER A 17 -6.14 8.83 10.14
CA SER A 17 -5.20 9.39 9.18
C SER A 17 -5.21 10.92 9.22
N PRO A 18 -4.06 11.59 9.36
CA PRO A 18 -3.99 13.06 9.23
C PRO A 18 -4.06 13.52 7.76
N MET A 19 -4.07 12.59 6.79
CA MET A 19 -4.12 12.90 5.38
C MET A 19 -5.57 13.15 4.94
N LYS A 20 -5.81 14.35 4.40
CA LYS A 20 -7.05 14.67 3.70
C LYS A 20 -7.03 14.07 2.29
N LEU A 21 -8.12 13.44 1.88
CA LEU A 21 -8.34 12.88 0.57
C LEU A 21 -9.77 13.16 0.13
N GLU A 22 -9.93 13.43 -1.17
CA GLU A 22 -11.24 13.34 -1.80
C GLU A 22 -11.89 11.98 -1.53
N LYS A 23 -13.22 11.97 -1.39
CA LYS A 23 -13.98 10.79 -0.94
C LYS A 23 -13.78 9.58 -1.83
N GLU A 24 -13.55 9.82 -3.11
CA GLU A 24 -13.39 8.82 -4.16
C GLU A 24 -11.96 8.25 -4.20
N ARG A 25 -10.97 8.93 -3.58
CA ARG A 25 -9.56 8.57 -3.76
C ARG A 25 -9.20 7.26 -3.07
N LEU A 26 -9.66 7.03 -1.85
CA LEU A 26 -9.36 5.78 -1.14
C LEU A 26 -10.11 4.57 -1.74
N PRO A 27 -11.41 4.68 -2.08
CA PRO A 27 -12.11 3.66 -2.87
C PRO A 27 -11.39 3.32 -4.17
N GLY A 28 -10.98 4.32 -4.96
CA GLY A 28 -10.27 4.06 -6.22
C GLY A 28 -8.89 3.40 -6.04
N ILE A 29 -8.22 3.60 -4.89
CA ILE A 29 -7.00 2.85 -4.58
C ILE A 29 -7.32 1.37 -4.33
N VAL A 30 -8.42 1.06 -3.62
CA VAL A 30 -8.81 -0.33 -3.35
C VAL A 30 -9.24 -1.03 -4.63
N GLU A 31 -10.07 -0.39 -5.45
CA GLU A 31 -10.48 -0.91 -6.76
C GLU A 31 -9.25 -1.25 -7.63
N SER A 32 -8.28 -0.32 -7.71
CA SER A 32 -7.04 -0.57 -8.44
C SER A 32 -6.21 -1.74 -7.89
N LEU A 33 -6.25 -2.01 -6.58
CA LEU A 33 -5.52 -3.13 -5.96
C LEU A 33 -6.19 -4.48 -6.29
N GLU A 34 -7.52 -4.51 -6.30
CA GLU A 34 -8.33 -5.67 -6.66
C GLU A 34 -8.17 -6.03 -8.14
N ASP A 35 -8.05 -5.02 -9.00
CA ASP A 35 -7.77 -5.16 -10.44
C ASP A 35 -6.30 -5.56 -10.75
N GLY A 36 -5.56 -6.02 -9.74
CA GLY A 36 -4.18 -6.49 -9.89
C GLY A 36 -3.13 -5.38 -9.98
N GLY A 37 -3.51 -4.15 -9.65
CA GLY A 37 -2.56 -3.06 -9.46
C GLY A 37 -1.76 -3.21 -8.16
N ASP A 38 -0.76 -2.37 -8.03
CA ASP A 38 0.00 -2.20 -6.81
C ASP A 38 -0.20 -0.81 -6.21
N PHE A 39 0.10 -0.68 -4.92
CA PHE A 39 0.08 0.62 -4.26
C PHE A 39 1.39 0.83 -3.51
N ILE A 40 2.24 1.67 -4.09
CA ILE A 40 3.52 2.06 -3.50
C ILE A 40 3.29 3.07 -2.38
N CYS A 41 4.02 2.92 -1.29
CA CYS A 41 4.00 3.88 -0.19
C CYS A 41 4.49 5.24 -0.69
N HIS A 42 3.63 6.26 -0.62
CA HIS A 42 3.94 7.64 -1.02
C HIS A 42 5.15 8.26 -0.32
N LYS A 43 5.60 7.72 0.84
CA LYS A 43 6.84 8.15 1.52
C LYS A 43 8.11 7.50 0.99
N THR A 44 7.97 6.52 0.10
CA THR A 44 9.11 5.77 -0.46
C THR A 44 9.29 6.04 -1.94
N ILE A 45 8.31 6.71 -2.56
CA ILE A 45 8.41 7.16 -3.95
C ILE A 45 9.43 8.30 -3.99
N ASP A 46 10.48 8.09 -4.77
CA ASP A 46 11.34 9.17 -5.22
C ASP A 46 10.69 9.79 -6.46
N TYR A 47 10.11 10.98 -6.30
CA TYR A 47 9.45 11.68 -7.41
C TYR A 47 10.43 12.39 -8.34
N GLU A 48 11.66 12.64 -7.88
CA GLU A 48 12.67 13.37 -8.64
C GLU A 48 13.47 12.43 -9.54
N ASN A 49 13.74 11.20 -9.08
CA ASN A 49 14.58 10.24 -9.78
C ASN A 49 13.80 9.01 -10.26
N GLN A 50 12.64 9.21 -10.90
CA GLN A 50 11.83 8.14 -11.49
C GLN A 50 12.45 7.48 -12.73
N ILE A 51 13.78 7.40 -12.86
CA ILE A 51 14.43 6.83 -14.04
C ILE A 51 14.97 5.45 -13.69
N ASP A 52 14.54 4.45 -14.44
CA ASP A 52 15.09 3.11 -14.37
C ASP A 52 16.54 3.13 -14.86
N GLU A 53 17.49 2.71 -14.02
CA GLU A 53 18.92 2.79 -14.34
C GLU A 53 19.34 1.91 -15.53
N GLU A 54 18.57 0.84 -15.81
CA GLU A 54 18.89 -0.13 -16.86
C GLU A 54 18.30 0.29 -18.21
N THR A 55 17.07 0.79 -18.22
CA THR A 55 16.32 1.15 -19.44
C THR A 55 16.32 2.64 -19.74
N GLY A 56 16.68 3.49 -18.76
CA GLY A 56 16.61 4.95 -18.88
C GLY A 56 15.19 5.51 -18.95
N MET A 57 14.17 4.68 -18.73
CA MET A 57 12.76 5.06 -18.85
C MET A 57 12.18 5.54 -17.52
N LYS A 58 11.12 6.35 -17.58
CA LYS A 58 10.38 6.70 -16.37
C LYS A 58 9.69 5.46 -15.77
N THR A 59 9.97 5.14 -14.51
CA THR A 59 9.40 3.97 -13.81
C THR A 59 8.98 4.30 -12.38
N HIS A 60 7.93 3.61 -11.92
CA HIS A 60 7.50 3.59 -10.52
C HIS A 60 8.02 2.35 -9.77
N TYR A 61 8.97 1.60 -10.32
CA TYR A 61 9.48 0.35 -9.76
C TYR A 61 10.95 0.43 -9.31
N LEU A 62 11.34 1.56 -8.71
CA LEU A 62 12.71 1.73 -8.24
C LEU A 62 13.00 0.95 -6.96
N LYS A 63 14.28 0.64 -6.70
CA LYS A 63 14.73 -0.16 -5.53
C LYS A 63 14.22 0.38 -4.19
N GLN A 64 14.08 1.70 -4.06
CA GLN A 64 13.59 2.39 -2.88
C GLN A 64 12.08 2.24 -2.68
N ASN A 65 11.31 1.99 -3.74
CA ASN A 65 9.86 1.89 -3.67
C ASN A 65 9.45 0.67 -2.85
N GLN A 66 8.57 0.89 -1.89
CA GLN A 66 8.03 -0.16 -1.04
C GLN A 66 6.51 -0.23 -1.20
N PHE A 67 5.95 -1.43 -1.17
CA PHE A 67 4.52 -1.62 -1.07
C PHE A 67 3.99 -0.92 0.19
N CYS A 68 2.81 -0.32 0.07
CA CYS A 68 2.15 0.34 1.18
C CYS A 68 1.69 -0.70 2.20
N ALA A 69 2.32 -0.69 3.39
CA ALA A 69 1.93 -1.57 4.48
C ALA A 69 0.46 -1.41 4.90
N GLY A 70 -0.09 -0.18 4.83
CA GLY A 70 -1.51 0.04 5.15
C GLY A 70 -2.45 -0.61 4.14
N ALA A 71 -2.09 -0.61 2.85
CA ALA A 71 -2.86 -1.28 1.81
C ALA A 71 -2.80 -2.80 1.97
N ILE A 72 -1.59 -3.36 2.20
CA ILE A 72 -1.43 -4.80 2.48
C ILE A 72 -2.29 -5.21 3.68
N ILE A 73 -2.20 -4.49 4.81
CA ILE A 73 -3.00 -4.80 6.00
C ILE A 73 -4.50 -4.73 5.69
N TYR A 74 -4.94 -3.73 4.94
CA TYR A 74 -6.35 -3.59 4.57
C TYR A 74 -6.84 -4.79 3.74
N LEU A 75 -6.09 -5.21 2.72
CA LEU A 75 -6.42 -6.36 1.88
C LEU A 75 -6.46 -7.65 2.71
N GLU A 76 -5.42 -7.90 3.51
CA GLU A 76 -5.31 -9.11 4.35
C GLU A 76 -6.42 -9.20 5.40
N LYS A 77 -6.83 -8.07 5.99
CA LYS A 77 -7.94 -8.02 6.96
C LYS A 77 -9.29 -8.33 6.32
N ASN A 78 -9.49 -7.86 5.10
CA ASN A 78 -10.75 -7.98 4.37
C ASN A 78 -10.78 -9.21 3.44
N ASN A 79 -9.72 -10.03 3.45
CA ASN A 79 -9.54 -11.17 2.56
C ASN A 79 -9.74 -10.78 1.08
N LEU A 80 -9.23 -9.61 0.70
CA LEU A 80 -9.29 -9.07 -0.65
C LEU A 80 -8.08 -9.51 -1.46
N TYR A 81 -8.28 -9.62 -2.76
CA TYR A 81 -7.31 -10.17 -3.69
C TYR A 81 -6.40 -9.07 -4.27
N SER A 82 -5.14 -9.40 -4.51
CA SER A 82 -4.23 -8.58 -5.32
C SER A 82 -3.20 -9.49 -5.97
N ASP A 83 -3.28 -9.58 -7.30
CA ASP A 83 -2.45 -10.42 -8.18
C ASP A 83 -0.93 -10.31 -7.87
N PRO A 84 -0.35 -9.10 -7.73
CA PRO A 84 1.06 -8.94 -7.40
C PRO A 84 1.42 -9.39 -5.99
N LEU A 85 0.55 -9.11 -5.01
CA LEU A 85 0.79 -9.49 -3.62
C LEU A 85 0.69 -11.01 -3.43
N GLU A 86 -0.30 -11.67 -4.02
CA GLU A 86 -0.42 -13.13 -3.94
C GLU A 86 0.84 -13.83 -4.47
N LYS A 87 1.36 -13.38 -5.64
CA LYS A 87 2.61 -13.88 -6.21
C LYS A 87 3.79 -13.65 -5.27
N CYS A 88 3.90 -12.46 -4.69
CA CYS A 88 4.97 -12.14 -3.73
C CYS A 88 4.88 -12.97 -2.44
N GLN A 89 3.67 -13.25 -1.95
CA GLN A 89 3.44 -14.10 -0.79
C GLN A 89 3.84 -15.54 -1.08
N ARG A 90 3.43 -16.09 -2.23
CA ARG A 90 3.79 -17.45 -2.68
C ARG A 90 5.30 -17.64 -2.83
N LEU A 91 6.01 -16.62 -3.32
CA LEU A 91 7.47 -16.60 -3.43
C LEU A 91 8.17 -16.37 -2.08
N GLY A 92 7.43 -16.20 -0.98
CA GLY A 92 7.99 -15.95 0.35
C GLY A 92 8.61 -14.56 0.54
N LEU A 93 8.34 -13.61 -0.36
CA LEU A 93 8.88 -12.25 -0.30
C LEU A 93 8.26 -11.43 0.84
N TYR A 94 7.06 -11.80 1.27
CA TYR A 94 6.46 -11.30 2.51
C TYR A 94 5.56 -12.34 3.16
N LYS A 95 5.31 -12.15 4.46
CA LYS A 95 4.36 -12.95 5.26
C LYS A 95 3.27 -12.04 5.82
N PRO A 96 1.97 -12.36 5.70
CA PRO A 96 0.89 -11.53 6.24
C PRO A 96 1.03 -11.24 7.74
N GLU A 97 1.51 -12.22 8.50
CA GLU A 97 1.83 -12.12 9.93
C GLU A 97 2.75 -10.94 10.26
N ASP A 98 3.64 -10.56 9.32
CA ASP A 98 4.53 -9.42 9.52
C ASP A 98 3.80 -8.07 9.55
N TYR A 99 2.61 -8.01 8.96
CA TYR A 99 1.81 -6.81 8.79
C TYR A 99 0.63 -6.80 9.76
N LEU A 100 -0.01 -7.96 9.97
CA LEU A 100 -1.22 -8.08 10.79
C LEU A 100 -1.02 -7.75 12.28
N LYS A 101 0.22 -7.72 12.78
CA LYS A 101 0.57 -7.15 14.10
C LYS A 101 0.25 -5.65 14.23
N HIS A 102 -0.07 -4.97 13.14
CA HIS A 102 -0.49 -3.56 13.11
C HIS A 102 -1.95 -3.38 12.65
N LYS A 103 -2.75 -4.45 12.56
CA LYS A 103 -4.12 -4.44 12.02
C LYS A 103 -5.06 -3.44 12.69
N ASP A 104 -4.86 -3.16 13.98
CA ASP A 104 -5.73 -2.29 14.76
C ASP A 104 -5.58 -0.82 14.38
N MET A 105 -4.45 -0.44 13.76
CA MET A 105 -4.20 0.92 13.26
C MET A 105 -4.94 1.22 11.95
N VAL A 106 -5.24 0.18 11.18
CA VAL A 106 -5.78 0.28 9.82
C VAL A 106 -7.29 0.11 9.87
N ILE A 107 -8.01 0.88 9.06
CA ILE A 107 -9.47 0.79 8.93
C ILE A 107 -9.92 -0.63 8.58
N ASN A 108 -11.09 -1.06 9.04
CA ASN A 108 -11.78 -2.25 8.51
C ASN A 108 -12.58 -1.89 7.26
N SER A 109 -13.26 -0.75 7.29
CA SER A 109 -14.09 -0.25 6.20
C SER A 109 -13.88 1.26 6.00
N MET A 110 -14.34 1.79 4.87
CA MET A 110 -14.11 3.20 4.51
C MET A 110 -14.75 4.18 5.50
N GLU A 111 -15.86 3.78 6.12
CA GLU A 111 -16.60 4.58 7.09
C GLU A 111 -15.83 4.83 8.39
N GLU A 112 -14.83 3.99 8.70
CA GLU A 112 -13.98 4.19 9.88
C GLU A 112 -13.00 5.35 9.74
N ARG A 113 -12.91 5.95 8.55
CA ARG A 113 -12.00 7.07 8.31
C ARG A 113 -12.57 8.35 8.93
N SER A 114 -11.80 8.92 9.86
CA SER A 114 -12.22 10.11 10.61
C SER A 114 -12.11 11.43 9.83
N VAL A 115 -11.32 11.47 8.74
CA VAL A 115 -11.02 12.68 7.96
C VAL A 115 -11.00 12.35 6.47
N TRP A 116 -11.79 13.10 5.70
CA TRP A 116 -11.77 13.18 4.25
C TRP A 116 -11.25 14.56 3.86
#